data_AF-A0A091RIP4-F1
#
_entry.id   AF-A0A091RIP4-F1
#
_cell.length_a   1.000
_cell.length_b   1.000
_cell.length_c   1.000
_cell.angle_alpha   90.00
_cell.angle_beta   90.00
_cell.angle_gamma   90.00
#
_symmetry.space_group_name_H-M   'P 1'
#
loop_
_entity.id
_entity.type
_entity.pdbx_description
1 polymer ?
#
loop_
_entity_poly.entity_id
_entity_poly.type
_entity_poly.pdbx_seq_one_letter_code
_entity_poly.pdbx_strand_id
1 'polypeptide(L)'
;KVPPYVFFFMCCASYRIHSIFVLRLFNDPVAMAILFLAINLFLEERWSWGCLLFSLAVSVKMNILLFAPGLLFLLLHRFGLLGCIPKLCICALLQVVLGLPFLLVNPVGYLTRSFDLGRQFQFKWTVNWRFLPEEVFQNRIFHAALLLAHLAGLGLFALPKESILALLKDPAKRKPPSPPLTVNNILWQSGRSPNFLGVCCSRSLHYQFYVWYFHTLPYLLWCTPTTKLAHMPKVLLLGVIELCWNTYPSTVCSSLSLHVCHGLILLQLWYGTATPPVTPQLSRSPAAISKKAQ
;
A
#
# COMPACT_ATOMS: atom_id res chain seq x y z
N LYS A 1 -5.43 15.17 -8.58
CA LYS A 1 -5.09 14.32 -9.75
C LYS A 1 -6.19 13.29 -10.06
N VAL A 2 -6.90 12.77 -9.05
CA VAL A 2 -8.09 11.93 -9.28
C VAL A 2 -9.29 12.82 -9.60
N PRO A 3 -10.04 12.58 -10.68
CA PRO A 3 -11.26 13.31 -10.98
C PRO A 3 -12.39 12.99 -9.97
N PRO A 4 -13.18 13.99 -9.53
CA PRO A 4 -14.25 13.78 -8.55
C PRO A 4 -15.31 12.73 -8.94
N TYR A 5 -15.58 12.59 -10.24
CA TYR A 5 -16.54 11.60 -10.75
C TYR A 5 -16.17 10.15 -10.40
N VAL A 6 -14.87 9.85 -10.22
CA VAL A 6 -14.42 8.50 -9.86
C VAL A 6 -14.94 8.11 -8.48
N PHE A 7 -14.98 9.04 -7.54
CA PHE A 7 -15.52 8.80 -6.20
C PHE A 7 -17.04 8.58 -6.23
N PHE A 8 -17.76 9.30 -7.08
CA PHE A 8 -19.19 9.06 -7.28
C PHE A 8 -19.45 7.63 -7.80
N PHE A 9 -18.72 7.21 -8.84
CA PHE A 9 -18.84 5.84 -9.35
C PHE A 9 -18.46 4.79 -8.31
N MET A 10 -17.43 5.02 -7.49
CA MET A 10 -17.05 4.09 -6.42
C MET A 10 -18.10 3.98 -5.31
N CYS A 11 -18.71 5.09 -4.90
CA CYS A 11 -19.78 5.07 -3.91
C CYS A 11 -21.02 4.37 -4.46
N CYS A 12 -21.39 4.59 -5.72
CA CYS A 12 -22.60 4.00 -6.28
C CYS A 12 -22.43 2.55 -6.79
N ALA A 13 -21.24 2.15 -7.24
CA ALA A 13 -21.02 0.84 -7.85
C ALA A 13 -20.72 -0.28 -6.83
N SER A 14 -20.26 0.07 -5.63
CA SER A 14 -19.71 -0.91 -4.70
C SER A 14 -20.74 -1.49 -3.72
N TYR A 15 -21.74 -2.20 -4.24
CA TYR A 15 -22.76 -2.92 -3.43
C TYR A 15 -22.11 -3.79 -2.34
N ARG A 16 -21.01 -4.46 -2.69
CA ARG A 16 -20.30 -5.35 -1.78
C ARG A 16 -19.59 -4.63 -0.65
N ILE A 17 -19.07 -3.44 -0.90
CA ILE A 17 -18.40 -2.63 0.12
C ILE A 17 -19.43 -2.08 1.07
N HIS A 18 -20.55 -1.59 0.58
CA HIS A 18 -21.68 -1.23 1.42
C HIS A 18 -22.11 -2.41 2.30
N SER A 19 -22.19 -3.62 1.74
CA SER A 19 -22.48 -4.83 2.54
C SER A 19 -21.42 -5.13 3.60
N ILE A 20 -20.13 -5.01 3.28
CA ILE A 20 -19.04 -5.25 4.23
C ILE A 20 -19.05 -4.22 5.37
N PHE A 21 -19.26 -2.95 5.04
CA PHE A 21 -19.21 -1.84 6.01
C PHE A 21 -20.48 -1.72 6.84
N VAL A 22 -21.66 -1.89 6.23
CA VAL A 22 -22.96 -1.62 6.88
C VAL A 22 -23.60 -2.88 7.44
N LEU A 23 -23.56 -4.01 6.71
CA LEU A 23 -24.35 -5.19 7.06
C LEU A 23 -23.59 -6.23 7.88
N ARG A 24 -22.26 -6.31 7.74
CA ARG A 24 -21.47 -7.39 8.34
C ARG A 24 -20.56 -6.95 9.49
N LEU A 25 -20.44 -5.65 9.75
CA LEU A 25 -19.70 -5.07 10.89
C LEU A 25 -18.34 -5.74 11.12
N PHE A 26 -17.60 -5.99 10.05
CA PHE A 26 -16.24 -6.53 10.18
C PHE A 26 -15.33 -5.50 10.88
N ASN A 27 -14.19 -5.97 11.38
CA ASN A 27 -13.17 -5.08 11.95
C ASN A 27 -12.38 -4.32 10.87
N ASP A 28 -12.50 -4.70 9.58
CA ASP A 28 -11.77 -4.08 8.47
C ASP A 28 -12.04 -2.56 8.29
N PRO A 29 -13.29 -2.05 8.35
CA PRO A 29 -13.56 -0.61 8.32
C PRO A 29 -12.88 0.16 9.44
N VAL A 30 -12.93 -0.36 10.66
CA VAL A 30 -12.30 0.28 11.84
C VAL A 30 -10.79 0.33 11.65
N ALA A 31 -10.19 -0.80 11.25
CA ALA A 31 -8.77 -0.91 10.94
C ALA A 31 -8.34 0.11 9.86
N MET A 32 -9.12 0.21 8.77
CA MET A 32 -8.83 1.15 7.68
C MET A 32 -9.03 2.61 8.05
N ALA A 33 -10.05 2.93 8.85
CA ALA A 33 -10.27 4.29 9.33
C ALA A 33 -9.08 4.79 10.18
N ILE A 34 -8.58 3.94 11.09
CA ILE A 34 -7.40 4.27 11.91
C ILE A 34 -6.15 4.39 11.04
N LEU A 35 -6.00 3.52 10.03
CA LEU A 35 -4.89 3.63 9.07
C LEU A 35 -4.93 4.95 8.29
N PHE A 36 -6.08 5.37 7.78
CA PHE A 36 -6.21 6.65 7.07
C PHE A 36 -5.93 7.85 7.99
N LEU A 37 -6.33 7.76 9.26
CA LEU A 37 -5.97 8.77 10.26
C LEU A 37 -4.45 8.81 10.50
N ALA A 38 -3.80 7.66 10.59
CA ALA A 38 -2.33 7.58 10.70
C ALA A 38 -1.64 8.21 9.47
N ILE A 39 -2.15 7.94 8.26
CA ILE A 39 -1.66 8.55 7.03
C ILE A 39 -1.80 10.08 7.08
N ASN A 40 -2.96 10.61 7.50
CA ASN A 40 -3.14 12.05 7.64
C ASN A 40 -2.14 12.68 8.61
N LEU A 41 -1.85 12.02 9.74
CA LEU A 41 -0.81 12.50 10.67
C LEU A 41 0.60 12.48 10.08
N PHE A 42 0.92 11.50 9.21
CA PHE A 42 2.18 11.52 8.47
C PHE A 42 2.26 12.67 7.47
N LEU A 43 1.12 13.06 6.86
CA LEU A 43 1.05 14.22 5.97
C LEU A 43 1.25 15.55 6.71
N GLU A 44 0.79 15.64 7.95
CA GLU A 44 0.99 16.81 8.83
C GLU A 44 2.36 16.81 9.56
N GLU A 45 3.27 15.94 9.15
CA GLU A 45 4.59 15.74 9.77
C GLU A 45 4.55 15.33 11.27
N ARG A 46 3.41 14.84 11.78
CA ARG A 46 3.23 14.32 13.15
C ARG A 46 3.56 12.83 13.25
N TRP A 47 4.82 12.48 12.95
CA TRP A 47 5.26 11.09 12.77
C TRP A 47 5.13 10.18 13.99
N SER A 48 5.34 10.68 15.22
CA SER A 48 5.18 9.85 16.44
C SER A 48 3.74 9.37 16.61
N TRP A 49 2.78 10.28 16.46
CA TRP A 49 1.36 9.98 16.58
C TRP A 49 0.88 9.10 15.42
N GLY A 50 1.39 9.33 14.20
CA GLY A 50 1.13 8.44 13.06
C GLY A 50 1.61 7.01 13.33
N CYS A 51 2.81 6.82 13.92
CA CYS A 51 3.32 5.49 14.27
C CYS A 51 2.47 4.80 15.36
N LEU A 52 2.02 5.57 16.36
CA LEU A 52 1.12 5.07 17.40
C LEU A 52 -0.20 4.58 16.79
N LEU A 53 -0.86 5.40 15.98
CA LEU A 53 -2.11 5.02 15.32
C LEU A 53 -1.93 3.88 14.33
N PHE A 54 -0.82 3.84 13.61
CA PHE A 54 -0.49 2.72 12.72
C PHE A 54 -0.40 1.41 13.50
N SER A 55 0.29 1.40 14.65
CA SER A 55 0.37 0.21 15.51
C SER A 55 -1.00 -0.15 16.11
N LEU A 56 -1.82 0.84 16.46
CA LEU A 56 -3.19 0.60 16.92
C LEU A 56 -4.02 -0.09 15.83
N ALA A 57 -3.90 0.37 14.58
CA ALA A 57 -4.56 -0.22 13.43
C ALA A 57 -4.12 -1.69 13.22
N VAL A 58 -2.82 -1.99 13.30
CA VAL A 58 -2.28 -3.36 13.24
C VAL A 58 -2.90 -4.27 14.32
N SER A 59 -3.14 -3.72 15.51
CA SER A 59 -3.76 -4.45 16.63
C SER A 59 -5.22 -4.81 16.36
N VAL A 60 -5.94 -3.99 15.60
CA VAL A 60 -7.32 -4.30 15.17
C VAL A 60 -7.31 -5.38 14.10
N LYS A 61 -6.41 -5.27 13.11
CA LYS A 61 -6.27 -6.28 12.06
C LYS A 61 -4.86 -6.31 11.46
N MET A 62 -4.32 -7.51 11.35
CA MET A 62 -2.96 -7.77 10.85
C MET A 62 -2.74 -7.40 9.38
N ASN A 63 -3.81 -7.23 8.58
CA ASN A 63 -3.70 -6.86 7.17
C ASN A 63 -2.92 -5.54 6.95
N ILE A 64 -2.89 -4.68 7.96
CA ILE A 64 -2.17 -3.40 7.91
C ILE A 64 -0.65 -3.59 7.90
N LEU A 65 -0.13 -4.74 8.33
CA LEU A 65 1.29 -5.08 8.17
C LEU A 65 1.76 -5.03 6.72
N LEU A 66 0.85 -5.20 5.75
CA LEU A 66 1.18 -5.05 4.34
C LEU A 66 1.65 -3.62 3.99
N PHE A 67 1.31 -2.61 4.80
CA PHE A 67 1.81 -1.24 4.64
C PHE A 67 3.14 -0.99 5.38
N ALA A 68 3.55 -1.87 6.29
CA ALA A 68 4.72 -1.68 7.14
C ALA A 68 6.05 -1.53 6.37
N PRO A 69 6.34 -2.31 5.30
CA PRO A 69 7.55 -2.10 4.50
C PRO A 69 7.63 -0.71 3.87
N GLY A 70 6.48 -0.18 3.43
CA GLY A 70 6.37 1.16 2.84
C GLY A 70 6.59 2.25 3.89
N LEU A 71 5.99 2.09 5.08
CA LEU A 71 6.22 2.98 6.21
C LEU A 71 7.68 2.99 6.66
N LEU A 72 8.32 1.81 6.76
CA LEU A 72 9.72 1.68 7.12
C LEU A 72 10.63 2.44 6.14
N PHE A 73 10.39 2.27 4.83
CA PHE A 73 11.14 3.00 3.81
C PHE A 73 10.99 4.52 3.97
N LEU A 74 9.79 4.99 4.28
CA LEU A 74 9.49 6.40 4.54
C LEU A 74 10.21 6.95 5.77
N LEU A 75 10.20 6.22 6.87
CA LEU A 75 10.89 6.60 8.10
C LEU A 75 12.40 6.66 7.88
N LEU A 76 12.97 5.67 7.18
CA LEU A 76 14.39 5.65 6.83
C LEU A 76 14.77 6.81 5.89
N HIS A 77 13.92 7.11 4.90
CA HIS A 77 14.18 8.21 3.98
C HIS A 77 14.13 9.59 4.67
N ARG A 78 13.20 9.79 5.61
CA ARG A 78 13.01 11.07 6.32
C ARG A 78 13.98 11.28 7.49
N PHE A 79 14.23 10.25 8.29
CA PHE A 79 14.96 10.36 9.57
C PHE A 79 16.29 9.58 9.61
N GLY A 80 16.56 8.75 8.60
CA GLY A 80 17.68 7.81 8.63
C GLY A 80 17.48 6.69 9.65
N LEU A 81 18.52 5.89 9.88
CA LEU A 81 18.44 4.72 10.77
C LEU A 81 18.21 5.12 12.24
N LEU A 82 19.03 6.04 12.76
CA LEU A 82 18.98 6.45 14.18
C LEU A 82 17.66 7.12 14.56
N GLY A 83 17.09 7.96 13.70
CA GLY A 83 15.79 8.59 13.96
C GLY A 83 14.60 7.67 13.72
N CYS A 84 14.77 6.58 12.97
CA CYS A 84 13.73 5.56 12.76
C CYS A 84 13.53 4.67 14.01
N ILE A 85 14.61 4.32 14.71
CA ILE A 85 14.58 3.48 15.93
C ILE A 85 13.52 3.94 16.94
N PRO A 86 13.49 5.20 17.43
CA PRO A 86 12.49 5.60 18.43
C PRO A 86 11.06 5.52 17.90
N LYS A 87 10.83 5.70 16.60
CA LYS A 87 9.49 5.57 15.98
C LYS A 87 9.04 4.11 15.93
N LEU A 88 9.96 3.20 15.60
CA LEU A 88 9.70 1.76 15.65
C LEU A 88 9.48 1.27 17.10
N CYS A 89 10.21 1.83 18.07
CA CYS A 89 9.99 1.55 19.49
C CYS A 89 8.58 1.93 19.93
N ILE A 90 8.02 3.06 19.47
CA ILE A 90 6.61 3.42 19.75
C ILE A 90 5.67 2.33 19.23
N CYS A 91 5.88 1.86 17.99
CA CYS A 91 5.06 0.79 17.42
C CYS A 91 5.14 -0.50 18.25
N ALA A 92 6.35 -0.93 18.59
CA ALA A 92 6.60 -2.16 19.33
C ALA A 92 6.06 -2.10 20.76
N LEU A 93 6.27 -0.98 21.46
CA LEU A 93 5.80 -0.78 22.83
C LEU A 93 4.27 -0.91 22.92
N LEU A 94 3.54 -0.32 21.98
CA LEU A 94 2.08 -0.43 21.96
C LEU A 94 1.62 -1.89 21.82
N GLN A 95 2.26 -2.68 20.95
CA GLN A 95 1.95 -4.10 20.78
C GLN A 95 2.22 -4.90 22.05
N VAL A 96 3.32 -4.61 22.75
CA VAL A 96 3.65 -5.26 24.02
C VAL A 96 2.65 -4.87 25.10
N VAL A 97 2.29 -3.60 25.22
CA VAL A 97 1.32 -3.12 26.22
C VAL A 97 -0.05 -3.77 26.02
N LEU A 98 -0.55 -3.81 24.78
CA LEU A 98 -1.84 -4.45 24.46
C LEU A 98 -1.78 -5.97 24.63
N GLY A 99 -0.64 -6.59 24.32
CA GLY A 99 -0.41 -8.02 24.45
C GLY A 99 -0.08 -8.49 25.87
N LEU A 100 0.35 -7.59 26.76
CA LEU A 100 0.86 -7.90 28.10
C LEU A 100 -0.07 -8.82 28.93
N PRO A 101 -1.39 -8.57 29.06
CA PRO A 101 -2.24 -9.46 29.85
C PRO A 101 -2.25 -10.90 29.31
N PHE A 102 -2.12 -11.09 27.99
CA PHE A 102 -2.07 -12.42 27.38
C PHE A 102 -0.68 -13.06 27.49
N LEU A 103 0.37 -12.25 27.35
CA LEU A 103 1.76 -12.69 27.49
C LEU A 103 2.09 -13.16 28.92
N LEU A 104 1.49 -12.54 29.94
CA LEU A 104 1.67 -12.94 31.34
C LEU A 104 1.00 -14.29 31.66
N VAL A 105 -0.13 -14.60 31.02
CA VAL A 105 -0.88 -15.84 31.28
C VAL A 105 -0.38 -17.00 30.41
N ASN A 106 -0.23 -16.79 29.11
CA ASN A 106 0.24 -17.82 28.18
C ASN A 106 0.93 -17.20 26.95
N PRO A 107 2.26 -16.97 27.02
CA PRO A 107 2.98 -16.31 25.94
C PRO A 107 3.03 -17.15 24.66
N VAL A 108 3.18 -18.47 24.80
CA VAL A 108 3.24 -19.39 23.65
C VAL A 108 1.89 -19.42 22.93
N GLY A 109 0.80 -19.59 23.70
CA GLY A 109 -0.55 -19.60 23.15
C GLY A 109 -0.91 -18.29 22.46
N TYR A 110 -0.56 -17.14 23.06
CA TYR A 110 -0.77 -15.83 22.45
C TYR A 110 -0.02 -15.70 21.14
N LEU A 111 1.30 -15.99 21.10
CA LEU A 111 2.09 -15.84 19.89
C LEU A 111 1.62 -16.78 18.76
N THR A 112 1.32 -18.05 19.07
CA THR A 112 0.85 -19.01 18.07
C THR A 112 -0.53 -18.65 17.52
N ARG A 113 -1.43 -18.12 18.35
CA ARG A 113 -2.79 -17.75 17.93
C ARG A 113 -2.88 -16.38 17.26
N SER A 114 -2.05 -15.43 17.67
CA SER A 114 -1.97 -14.10 17.05
C SER A 114 -1.40 -14.17 15.63
N PHE A 115 -0.40 -15.03 15.41
CA PHE A 115 0.19 -15.29 14.11
C PHE A 115 -0.05 -16.75 13.70
N ASP A 116 -1.30 -17.09 13.40
CA ASP A 116 -1.68 -18.44 12.94
C ASP A 116 -1.18 -18.70 11.50
N LEU A 117 0.12 -18.96 11.37
CA LEU A 117 0.82 -19.24 10.10
C LEU A 117 0.39 -20.57 9.46
N GLY A 118 -0.24 -21.46 10.24
CA GLY A 118 -0.74 -22.76 9.79
C GLY A 118 -2.11 -22.69 9.15
N ARG A 119 -2.84 -21.57 9.32
CA ARG A 119 -4.21 -21.44 8.82
C ARG A 119 -4.26 -21.48 7.30
N GLN A 120 -5.04 -22.43 6.79
CA GLN A 120 -5.34 -22.54 5.37
C GLN A 120 -6.79 -22.13 5.11
N PHE A 121 -6.96 -21.18 4.19
CA PHE A 121 -8.28 -20.80 3.71
C PHE A 121 -8.80 -21.81 2.68
N GLN A 122 -10.11 -22.06 2.71
CA GLN A 122 -10.76 -23.02 1.82
C GLN A 122 -10.76 -22.51 0.37
N PHE A 123 -10.46 -23.40 -0.58
CA PHE A 123 -10.38 -23.08 -2.01
C PHE A 123 -11.71 -22.54 -2.58
N LYS A 124 -12.86 -22.89 -1.98
CA LYS A 124 -14.19 -22.39 -2.38
C LYS A 124 -14.31 -20.86 -2.36
N TRP A 125 -13.59 -20.18 -1.48
CA TRP A 125 -13.74 -18.75 -1.24
C TRP A 125 -12.67 -17.88 -1.89
N THR A 126 -11.74 -18.48 -2.64
CA THR A 126 -10.66 -17.75 -3.28
C THR A 126 -11.15 -17.03 -4.54
N VAL A 127 -10.89 -15.73 -4.64
CA VAL A 127 -11.26 -14.92 -5.81
C VAL A 127 -10.13 -14.88 -6.85
N ASN A 128 -8.88 -14.90 -6.42
CA ASN A 128 -7.72 -14.63 -7.27
C ASN A 128 -7.16 -15.86 -7.99
N TRP A 129 -7.07 -17.02 -7.34
CA TRP A 129 -6.43 -18.23 -7.90
C TRP A 129 -7.42 -19.34 -8.25
N ARG A 130 -8.67 -18.99 -8.57
CA ARG A 130 -9.72 -19.97 -8.89
C ARG A 130 -9.45 -20.77 -10.16
N PHE A 131 -8.60 -20.26 -11.05
CA PHE A 131 -8.16 -20.97 -12.25
C PHE A 131 -7.19 -22.14 -11.97
N LEU A 132 -6.55 -22.17 -10.79
CA LEU A 132 -5.65 -23.24 -10.41
C LEU A 132 -6.44 -24.43 -9.82
N PRO A 133 -5.98 -25.67 -10.03
CA PRO A 133 -6.53 -26.83 -9.34
C PRO A 133 -6.25 -26.74 -7.83
N GLU A 134 -7.14 -27.34 -7.03
CA GLU A 134 -7.08 -27.28 -5.57
C GLU A 134 -5.77 -27.87 -5.00
N GLU A 135 -5.25 -28.91 -5.64
CA GLU A 135 -3.98 -29.56 -5.27
C GLU A 135 -2.79 -28.57 -5.31
N VAL A 136 -2.72 -27.75 -6.36
CA VAL A 136 -1.68 -26.72 -6.50
C VAL A 136 -1.90 -25.59 -5.49
N PHE A 137 -3.15 -25.22 -5.24
CA PHE A 137 -3.50 -24.16 -4.28
C PHE A 137 -3.16 -24.52 -2.83
N GLN A 138 -3.25 -25.80 -2.47
CA GLN A 138 -2.91 -26.30 -1.12
C GLN A 138 -1.41 -26.60 -0.96
N ASN A 139 -0.65 -26.63 -2.06
CA ASN A 139 0.78 -26.95 -2.03
C ASN A 139 1.60 -25.89 -1.27
N ARG A 140 2.43 -26.34 -0.32
CA ARG A 140 3.33 -25.48 0.46
C ARG A 140 4.39 -24.81 -0.41
N ILE A 141 4.82 -25.46 -1.48
CA ILE A 141 5.80 -24.91 -2.44
C ILE A 141 5.20 -23.69 -3.14
N PHE A 142 3.94 -23.77 -3.56
CA PHE A 142 3.24 -22.64 -4.18
C PHE A 142 3.12 -21.46 -3.21
N HIS A 143 2.80 -21.74 -1.94
CA HIS A 143 2.78 -20.69 -0.91
C HIS A 143 4.15 -20.03 -0.70
N ALA A 144 5.23 -20.81 -0.62
CA ALA A 144 6.59 -20.29 -0.49
C ALA A 144 7.02 -19.49 -1.73
N ALA A 145 6.65 -19.94 -2.94
CA ALA A 145 6.92 -19.23 -4.19
C ALA A 145 6.22 -17.87 -4.23
N LEU A 146 4.96 -17.80 -3.80
CA LEU A 146 4.21 -16.54 -3.69
C LEU A 146 4.83 -15.56 -2.69
N LEU A 147 5.29 -16.08 -1.54
CA LEU A 147 6.01 -15.26 -0.55
C LEU A 147 7.33 -14.74 -1.11
N LEU A 148 8.09 -15.59 -1.81
CA LEU A 148 9.35 -15.19 -2.44
C LEU A 148 9.10 -14.16 -3.55
N ALA A 149 8.04 -14.30 -4.35
CA ALA A 149 7.63 -13.31 -5.34
C ALA A 149 7.26 -11.97 -4.69
N HIS A 150 6.59 -11.98 -3.54
CA HIS A 150 6.29 -10.78 -2.77
C HIS A 150 7.58 -10.09 -2.29
N LEU A 151 8.48 -10.83 -1.65
CA LEU A 151 9.77 -10.29 -1.16
C LEU A 151 10.65 -9.78 -2.31
N ALA A 152 10.71 -10.51 -3.43
CA ALA A 152 11.44 -10.10 -4.62
C ALA A 152 10.84 -8.83 -5.22
N GLY A 153 9.51 -8.72 -5.31
CA GLY A 153 8.84 -7.50 -5.76
C GLY A 153 9.11 -6.32 -4.82
N LEU A 154 9.06 -6.51 -3.50
CA LEU A 154 9.42 -5.48 -2.52
C LEU A 154 10.86 -5.00 -2.73
N GLY A 155 11.80 -5.94 -2.90
CA GLY A 155 13.19 -5.63 -3.23
C GLY A 155 13.30 -4.83 -4.53
N LEU A 156 12.69 -5.31 -5.61
CA LEU A 156 12.74 -4.69 -6.93
C LEU A 156 12.13 -3.27 -6.95
N PHE A 157 11.06 -3.03 -6.18
CA PHE A 157 10.44 -1.70 -6.06
C PHE A 157 11.20 -0.76 -5.09
N ALA A 158 11.98 -1.31 -4.15
CA ALA A 158 12.80 -0.54 -3.20
C ALA A 158 14.19 -0.18 -3.73
N LEU A 159 14.79 -1.04 -4.56
CA LEU A 159 16.20 -0.96 -4.99
C LEU A 159 16.59 0.08 -6.08
N PRO A 160 15.72 0.65 -6.93
CA PRO A 160 16.23 1.27 -8.16
C PRO A 160 16.59 2.76 -8.07
N LYS A 161 16.67 3.41 -6.89
CA LYS A 161 17.03 4.84 -6.83
C LYS A 161 18.09 5.27 -5.81
N GLU A 162 18.30 4.55 -4.72
CA GLU A 162 19.45 4.77 -3.83
C GLU A 162 19.90 3.41 -3.27
N SER A 163 21.22 3.16 -3.25
CA SER A 163 21.77 1.97 -2.60
C SER A 163 21.23 1.90 -1.17
N ILE A 164 20.68 0.77 -0.73
CA ILE A 164 20.20 0.56 0.64
C ILE A 164 21.28 0.95 1.64
N LEU A 165 22.55 0.71 1.29
CA LEU A 165 23.70 1.11 2.07
C LEU A 165 23.86 2.64 2.16
N ALA A 166 23.57 3.38 1.10
CA ALA A 166 23.54 4.85 1.10
C ALA A 166 22.35 5.40 1.90
N LEU A 167 21.21 4.69 1.95
CA LEU A 167 20.05 5.01 2.79
C LEU A 167 20.36 4.80 4.28
N LEU A 168 21.19 3.81 4.61
CA LEU A 168 21.58 3.49 5.99
C LEU A 168 22.70 4.38 6.54
N LYS A 169 23.61 4.90 5.70
CA LYS A 169 24.95 5.31 6.17
C LYS A 169 25.20 6.81 6.38
N ASP A 170 24.30 7.73 6.02
CA ASP A 170 24.50 9.17 6.32
C ASP A 170 23.21 10.01 6.36
N PRO A 171 22.62 10.27 7.55
CA PRO A 171 21.49 11.19 7.71
C PRO A 171 21.92 12.68 7.75
N ALA A 172 23.10 12.99 8.29
CA ALA A 172 23.53 14.36 8.57
C ALA A 172 23.96 15.17 7.33
N LYS A 173 24.33 14.49 6.23
CA LYS A 173 24.73 15.13 4.96
C LYS A 173 23.55 15.37 4.01
N ARG A 174 22.36 14.86 4.33
CA ARG A 174 21.18 15.02 3.49
C ARG A 174 20.52 16.34 3.85
N LYS A 175 20.57 17.31 2.93
CA LYS A 175 19.71 18.50 3.03
C LYS A 175 18.26 18.00 3.22
N PRO A 176 17.51 18.52 4.21
CA PRO A 176 16.09 18.22 4.29
C PRO A 176 15.48 18.57 2.93
N PRO A 177 14.68 17.68 2.33
CA PRO A 177 14.10 17.96 1.02
C PRO A 177 13.26 19.24 1.16
N SER A 178 13.73 20.30 0.52
CA SER A 178 12.95 21.48 0.16
C SER A 178 12.42 21.19 -1.24
N PRO A 179 11.15 20.84 -1.46
CA PRO A 179 9.94 21.03 -0.63
C PRO A 179 9.59 19.85 0.30
N PRO A 180 8.66 20.05 1.28
CA PRO A 180 8.08 18.97 2.09
C PRO A 180 7.65 17.80 1.20
N LEU A 181 7.81 16.58 1.70
CA LEU A 181 7.44 15.35 0.99
C LEU A 181 5.98 15.49 0.54
N THR A 182 5.77 15.78 -0.75
CA THR A 182 4.43 15.99 -1.30
C THR A 182 3.58 14.75 -1.00
N VAL A 183 2.28 14.93 -0.70
CA VAL A 183 1.30 13.83 -0.52
C VAL A 183 1.49 12.73 -1.56
N ASN A 184 1.77 13.15 -2.80
CA ASN A 184 2.12 12.24 -3.88
C ASN A 184 3.35 11.41 -3.55
N ASN A 185 4.50 11.97 -3.15
CA ASN A 185 5.70 11.20 -2.80
C ASN A 185 5.52 10.32 -1.56
N ILE A 186 4.88 10.78 -0.48
CA ILE A 186 4.63 9.92 0.70
C ILE A 186 3.72 8.75 0.32
N LEU A 187 2.59 9.03 -0.32
CA LEU A 187 1.63 8.01 -0.68
C LEU A 187 2.05 7.25 -1.96
N TRP A 188 3.07 7.68 -2.70
CA TRP A 188 3.68 6.99 -3.86
C TRP A 188 4.91 6.20 -3.47
N GLN A 189 5.66 6.56 -2.42
CA GLN A 189 6.70 5.71 -1.84
C GLN A 189 6.08 4.70 -0.87
N SER A 190 5.12 5.12 -0.04
CA SER A 190 4.27 4.21 0.73
C SER A 190 3.32 3.42 -0.17
N GLY A 191 2.92 3.98 -1.32
CA GLY A 191 2.01 3.38 -2.30
C GLY A 191 2.67 2.99 -3.63
N ARG A 192 3.98 2.76 -3.62
CA ARG A 192 4.63 1.79 -4.52
C ARG A 192 4.32 0.42 -3.91
N SER A 193 3.02 0.11 -3.95
CA SER A 193 2.25 -0.37 -2.82
C SER A 193 2.69 -1.75 -2.33
N PRO A 194 3.43 -1.85 -1.20
CA PRO A 194 3.65 -3.14 -0.56
C PRO A 194 2.32 -3.82 -0.21
N ASN A 195 1.27 -3.01 0.05
CA ASN A 195 -0.10 -3.49 0.16
C ASN A 195 -0.63 -4.14 -1.11
N PHE A 196 -0.63 -3.44 -2.25
CA PHE A 196 -1.14 -3.99 -3.51
C PHE A 196 -0.32 -5.19 -3.98
N LEU A 197 1.01 -5.12 -3.89
CA LEU A 197 1.88 -6.25 -4.19
C LEU A 197 1.57 -7.44 -3.27
N GLY A 198 1.34 -7.19 -1.98
CA GLY A 198 0.92 -8.23 -1.02
C GLY A 198 -0.44 -8.83 -1.36
N VAL A 199 -1.41 -8.01 -1.79
CA VAL A 199 -2.72 -8.48 -2.27
C VAL A 199 -2.57 -9.34 -3.52
N CYS A 200 -1.75 -8.92 -4.49
CA CYS A 200 -1.48 -9.68 -5.72
C CYS A 200 -0.80 -11.03 -5.45
N CYS A 201 0.17 -11.05 -4.54
CA CYS A 201 0.89 -12.26 -4.15
C CYS A 201 0.18 -13.09 -3.08
N SER A 202 -0.96 -12.64 -2.56
CA SER A 202 -1.68 -13.40 -1.53
C SER A 202 -2.23 -14.70 -2.11
N ARG A 203 -2.06 -15.80 -1.38
CA ARG A 203 -2.55 -17.12 -1.84
C ARG A 203 -4.07 -17.18 -1.88
N SER A 204 -4.78 -16.56 -0.94
CA SER A 204 -6.24 -16.69 -0.83
C SER A 204 -6.87 -15.34 -0.54
N LEU A 205 -7.56 -14.79 -1.54
CA LEU A 205 -8.37 -13.59 -1.36
C LEU A 205 -9.82 -13.97 -1.14
N HIS A 206 -10.32 -13.74 0.08
CA HIS A 206 -11.74 -13.77 0.37
C HIS A 206 -12.38 -12.47 -0.08
N TYR A 207 -13.66 -12.53 -0.45
CA TYR A 207 -14.46 -11.37 -0.84
C TYR A 207 -14.45 -10.19 0.16
N GLN A 208 -14.18 -10.45 1.44
CA GLN A 208 -14.04 -9.42 2.47
C GLN A 208 -12.77 -8.58 2.29
N PHE A 209 -11.71 -9.16 1.72
CA PHE A 209 -10.41 -8.51 1.58
C PHE A 209 -10.40 -7.47 0.46
N TYR A 210 -11.50 -7.30 -0.27
CA TYR A 210 -11.62 -6.26 -1.29
C TYR A 210 -11.39 -4.85 -0.72
N VAL A 211 -11.88 -4.60 0.51
CA VAL A 211 -11.68 -3.34 1.23
C VAL A 211 -10.20 -3.01 1.45
N TRP A 212 -9.30 -4.00 1.39
CA TRP A 212 -7.89 -3.80 1.70
C TRP A 212 -7.18 -2.83 0.77
N TYR A 213 -7.65 -2.76 -0.47
CA TYR A 213 -7.03 -1.95 -1.51
C TYR A 213 -8.03 -1.13 -2.32
N PHE A 214 -9.35 -1.36 -2.17
CA PHE A 214 -10.40 -0.63 -2.89
C PHE A 214 -10.21 0.89 -2.87
N HIS A 215 -10.06 1.49 -1.67
CA HIS A 215 -9.91 2.94 -1.53
C HIS A 215 -8.59 3.46 -2.13
N THR A 216 -7.59 2.59 -2.29
CA THR A 216 -6.30 2.94 -2.88
C THR A 216 -6.28 2.80 -4.41
N LEU A 217 -7.18 2.00 -5.00
CA LEU A 217 -7.20 1.71 -6.45
C LEU A 217 -7.26 2.95 -7.35
N PRO A 218 -8.15 3.94 -7.12
CA PRO A 218 -8.20 5.15 -7.95
C PRO A 218 -6.92 5.95 -7.84
N TYR A 219 -6.38 6.03 -6.63
CA TYR A 219 -5.13 6.73 -6.40
C TYR A 219 -4.00 6.06 -7.20
N LEU A 220 -3.87 4.73 -7.15
CA LEU A 220 -2.85 3.99 -7.89
C LEU A 220 -2.94 4.21 -9.40
N LEU A 221 -4.15 4.26 -9.96
CA LEU A 221 -4.37 4.45 -11.40
C LEU A 221 -4.10 5.89 -11.88
N TRP A 222 -4.40 6.90 -11.06
CA TRP A 222 -4.30 8.31 -11.45
C TRP A 222 -3.02 9.01 -10.97
N CYS A 223 -2.20 8.35 -10.15
CA CYS A 223 -0.93 8.93 -9.71
C CYS A 223 0.17 8.91 -10.77
N THR A 224 0.11 7.94 -11.68
CA THR A 224 1.07 7.87 -12.78
C THR A 224 0.75 8.91 -13.86
N PRO A 225 1.71 9.77 -14.26
CA PRO A 225 1.57 10.65 -15.42
C PRO A 225 1.67 9.83 -16.71
N THR A 226 0.65 9.03 -17.01
CA THR A 226 0.53 8.37 -18.31
C THR A 226 -0.06 9.35 -19.30
N THR A 227 0.78 9.97 -20.12
CA THR A 227 0.36 10.73 -21.31
C THR A 227 -0.33 9.85 -22.37
N LYS A 228 -0.24 8.51 -22.26
CA LYS A 228 -0.74 7.57 -23.28
C LYS A 228 -1.97 6.74 -22.89
N LEU A 229 -2.38 6.72 -21.62
CA LEU A 229 -3.51 5.92 -21.16
C LEU A 229 -4.67 6.86 -20.83
N ALA A 230 -5.63 6.95 -21.75
CA ALA A 230 -6.82 7.79 -21.61
C ALA A 230 -7.57 7.45 -20.30
N HIS A 231 -8.36 8.41 -19.82
CA HIS A 231 -9.17 8.25 -18.60
C HIS A 231 -10.11 7.03 -18.67
N MET A 232 -10.58 6.67 -19.87
CA MET A 232 -11.53 5.57 -20.09
C MET A 232 -10.99 4.18 -19.71
N PRO A 233 -9.81 3.72 -20.19
CA PRO A 233 -9.29 2.41 -19.78
C PRO A 233 -9.04 2.27 -18.27
N LYS A 234 -8.74 3.36 -17.55
CA LYS A 234 -8.59 3.33 -16.08
C LYS A 234 -9.93 3.09 -15.38
N VAL A 235 -10.99 3.74 -15.85
CA VAL A 235 -12.35 3.53 -15.35
C VAL A 235 -12.83 2.11 -15.71
N LEU A 236 -12.55 1.64 -16.94
CA LEU A 236 -12.86 0.27 -17.35
C LEU A 236 -12.16 -0.76 -16.44
N LEU A 237 -10.89 -0.53 -16.10
CA LEU A 237 -10.14 -1.41 -15.21
C LEU A 237 -10.77 -1.48 -13.81
N LEU A 238 -11.21 -0.34 -13.27
CA LEU A 238 -11.95 -0.30 -12.00
C LEU A 238 -13.27 -1.10 -12.11
N GLY A 239 -14.00 -0.93 -13.20
CA GLY A 239 -15.25 -1.65 -13.45
C GLY A 239 -15.05 -3.17 -13.58
N VAL A 240 -14.01 -3.62 -14.27
CA VAL A 240 -13.67 -5.05 -14.40
C VAL A 240 -13.27 -5.62 -13.04
N ILE A 241 -12.48 -4.89 -12.24
CA ILE A 241 -12.13 -5.31 -10.88
C ILE A 241 -13.41 -5.46 -10.04
N GLU A 242 -14.28 -4.45 -9.99
CA GLU A 242 -15.55 -4.51 -9.25
C GLU A 242 -16.43 -5.69 -9.73
N LEU A 243 -16.50 -5.95 -11.03
CA LEU A 243 -17.23 -7.09 -11.60
C LEU A 243 -16.65 -8.44 -11.13
N CYS A 244 -15.34 -8.58 -11.13
CA CYS A 244 -14.66 -9.79 -10.67
C CYS A 244 -14.94 -10.04 -9.18
N TRP A 245 -14.94 -8.99 -8.36
CA TRP A 245 -15.29 -9.11 -6.93
C TRP A 245 -16.77 -9.38 -6.71
N ASN A 246 -17.66 -8.93 -7.60
CA ASN A 246 -19.10 -9.16 -7.48
C ASN A 246 -19.57 -10.53 -7.97
N THR A 247 -18.78 -11.22 -8.79
CA THR A 247 -19.10 -12.56 -9.26
C THR A 247 -18.94 -13.60 -8.15
N TYR A 248 -20.05 -14.22 -7.74
CA TYR A 248 -20.07 -15.30 -6.73
C TYR A 248 -20.90 -16.50 -7.24
N PRO A 249 -20.34 -17.73 -7.24
CA PRO A 249 -18.95 -18.10 -6.95
C PRO A 249 -17.98 -17.61 -8.04
N SER A 250 -16.71 -17.42 -7.68
CA SER A 250 -15.66 -17.03 -8.63
C SER A 250 -15.53 -18.05 -9.76
N THR A 251 -15.39 -17.57 -10.99
CA THR A 251 -15.13 -18.38 -12.19
C THR A 251 -13.67 -18.26 -12.63
N VAL A 252 -13.19 -19.20 -13.45
CA VAL A 252 -11.86 -19.16 -14.07
C VAL A 252 -11.64 -17.84 -14.82
N CYS A 253 -12.66 -17.40 -15.57
CA CYS A 253 -12.62 -16.13 -16.31
C CYS A 253 -12.45 -14.93 -15.35
N SER A 254 -13.27 -14.82 -14.30
CA SER A 254 -13.17 -13.71 -13.33
C SER A 254 -11.81 -13.64 -12.64
N SER A 255 -11.23 -14.80 -12.33
CA SER A 255 -9.95 -14.95 -11.66
C SER A 255 -8.78 -14.54 -12.56
N LEU A 256 -8.79 -14.97 -13.83
CA LEU A 256 -7.81 -14.55 -14.83
C LEU A 256 -7.92 -13.05 -15.14
N SER A 257 -9.15 -12.55 -15.33
CA SER A 257 -9.39 -11.12 -15.57
C SER A 257 -8.87 -10.26 -14.42
N LEU A 258 -9.06 -10.70 -13.16
CA LEU A 258 -8.52 -10.01 -11.99
C LEU A 258 -6.99 -9.96 -12.00
N HIS A 259 -6.32 -11.06 -12.35
CA HIS A 259 -4.86 -11.10 -12.47
C HIS A 259 -4.32 -10.23 -13.61
N VAL A 260 -4.99 -10.23 -14.77
CA VAL A 260 -4.64 -9.33 -15.88
C VAL A 260 -4.76 -7.88 -15.42
N CYS A 261 -5.85 -7.53 -14.74
CA CYS A 261 -6.06 -6.18 -14.23
C CYS A 261 -4.98 -5.78 -13.21
N HIS A 262 -4.64 -6.68 -12.28
CA HIS A 262 -3.58 -6.44 -11.30
C HIS A 262 -2.20 -6.31 -11.96
N GLY A 263 -1.90 -7.14 -12.96
CA GLY A 263 -0.66 -7.08 -13.74
C GLY A 263 -0.54 -5.75 -14.50
N LEU A 264 -1.61 -5.27 -15.12
CA LEU A 264 -1.64 -3.96 -15.78
C LEU A 264 -1.39 -2.81 -14.81
N ILE A 265 -1.96 -2.85 -13.60
CA ILE A 265 -1.69 -1.84 -12.56
C ILE A 265 -0.22 -1.88 -12.14
N LEU A 266 0.33 -3.07 -11.87
CA LEU A 266 1.74 -3.21 -11.49
C LEU A 266 2.68 -2.71 -12.59
N LEU A 267 2.37 -3.03 -13.85
CA LEU A 267 3.14 -2.60 -15.01
C LEU A 267 3.08 -1.07 -15.19
N GLN A 268 1.91 -0.47 -14.98
CA GLN A 268 1.72 0.98 -15.00
C GLN A 268 2.51 1.66 -13.87
N LEU A 269 2.52 1.08 -12.67
CA LEU A 269 3.31 1.57 -11.54
C LEU A 269 4.81 1.46 -11.83
N TRP A 270 5.26 0.40 -12.53
CA TRP A 270 6.64 0.20 -12.95
C TRP A 270 7.09 1.24 -13.99
N TYR A 271 6.37 1.39 -15.12
CA TYR A 271 6.76 2.36 -16.15
C TYR A 271 6.52 3.82 -15.75
N GLY A 272 5.60 4.05 -14.81
CA GLY A 272 5.33 5.35 -14.23
C GLY A 272 6.50 6.01 -13.50
N THR A 273 7.59 5.28 -13.28
CA THR A 273 8.79 5.77 -12.59
C THR A 273 9.77 6.53 -13.48
N ALA A 274 9.53 6.56 -14.79
CA ALA A 274 10.30 7.38 -15.72
C ALA A 274 10.00 8.86 -15.41
N THR A 275 11.03 9.54 -14.92
CA THR A 275 11.03 10.95 -14.50
C THR A 275 10.34 11.86 -15.52
N PRO A 276 9.56 12.87 -15.08
CA PRO A 276 9.26 13.97 -15.99
C PRO A 276 10.60 14.60 -16.42
N PRO A 277 10.79 14.94 -17.70
CA PRO A 277 11.97 15.68 -18.12
C PRO A 277 12.02 16.97 -17.31
N VAL A 278 13.19 17.24 -16.72
CA VAL A 278 13.49 18.53 -16.12
C VAL A 278 13.32 19.57 -17.22
N THR A 279 12.25 20.34 -17.18
CA THR A 279 12.15 21.54 -18.02
C THR A 279 13.31 22.43 -17.59
N PRO A 280 14.27 22.77 -18.47
CA PRO A 280 15.31 23.72 -18.09
C PRO A 280 14.58 25.02 -17.72
N GLN A 281 14.77 25.46 -16.48
CA GLN A 281 14.30 26.78 -16.09
C GLN A 281 14.98 27.78 -17.01
N LEU A 282 14.18 28.48 -17.83
CA LEU A 282 14.64 29.66 -18.55
C LEU A 282 15.25 30.58 -17.49
N SER A 283 16.58 30.73 -17.54
CA SER A 283 17.30 31.70 -16.74
C SER A 283 16.64 33.06 -16.94
N ARG A 284 15.95 33.56 -15.92
CA ARG A 284 15.59 34.98 -15.86
C ARG A 284 16.89 35.76 -15.94
N SER A 285 17.14 36.38 -17.08
CA SER A 285 18.24 37.34 -17.26
C SER A 285 18.11 38.43 -16.19
N PRO A 286 19.18 38.79 -15.46
CA PRO A 286 19.12 39.85 -14.48
C PRO A 286 18.79 41.18 -15.19
N ALA A 287 17.80 41.88 -14.63
CA ALA A 287 17.37 43.19 -15.09
C ALA A 287 18.57 44.14 -15.19
N ALA A 288 18.75 44.76 -16.36
CA ALA A 288 19.71 45.83 -16.55
C ALA A 288 19.32 47.03 -15.68
N ILE A 289 20.12 47.29 -14.65
CA ILE A 289 20.07 48.52 -13.86
C ILE A 289 20.57 49.64 -14.78
N SER A 290 19.63 50.41 -15.36
CA SER A 290 19.95 51.66 -16.04
C SER A 290 20.37 52.69 -14.98
N LYS A 291 21.69 52.86 -14.80
CA LYS A 291 22.26 54.06 -14.21
C LYS A 291 22.09 55.19 -15.24
N LYS A 292 21.09 56.06 -15.05
CA LYS A 292 21.19 57.43 -15.53
C LYS A 292 21.93 58.23 -14.46
N ALA A 293 23.16 58.62 -14.81
CA ALA A 293 23.88 59.70 -14.17
C ALA A 293 23.74 60.95 -15.07
N GLN A 294 23.79 62.11 -14.41
CA GLN A 294 23.75 63.48 -14.94
C GLN A 294 22.36 64.06 -15.22
#